data_AF-A0A924XW16-F1
#
_entry.id   AF-A0A924XW16-F1
#
_cell.length_a   1.000
_cell.length_b   1.000
_cell.length_c   1.000
_cell.angle_alpha   90.00
_cell.angle_beta   90.00
_cell.angle_gamma   90.00
#
_symmetry.space_group_name_H-M   'P 1'
#
loop_
_entity.id
_entity.type
_entity.pdbx_description
1 polymer ?
#
loop_
_entity_poly.entity_id
_entity_poly.type
_entity_poly.pdbx_seq_one_letter_code
_entity_poly.pdbx_strand_id
1 'polypeptide(L)' 'RLVQAPVCPRRLSALFGLTRAEADVAVAIAGGQAVSSVAEGRGVTPGTVQAQVRSALDKTGVPGVQELGLLFARLG' A
#
# COMPACT_ATOMS: atom_id res chain seq x y z
N ARG A 1 -14.76 -1.09 10.45
CA ARG A 1 -13.91 -0.23 9.58
C ARG A 1 -12.81 0.32 10.46
N LEU A 2 -11.58 -0.17 10.33
CA LEU A 2 -10.45 0.36 11.11
C LEU A 2 -10.16 1.76 10.57
N VAL A 3 -10.22 2.77 11.43
CA VAL A 3 -9.77 4.13 11.09
C VAL A 3 -8.25 4.05 11.00
N GLN A 4 -7.69 4.03 9.80
CA GLN A 4 -6.24 4.05 9.62
C GLN A 4 -5.70 5.43 10.02
N ALA A 5 -4.79 5.48 10.98
CA ALA A 5 -4.00 6.69 11.26
C ALA A 5 -3.18 7.06 10.01
N PRO A 6 -2.91 8.34 9.74
CA PRO A 6 -2.14 8.75 8.57
C PRO A 6 -0.70 8.25 8.69
N VAL A 7 -0.38 7.19 7.96
CA VAL A 7 0.98 6.62 7.91
C VAL A 7 1.82 7.45 6.94
N CYS A 8 2.97 7.93 7.42
CA CYS A 8 3.88 8.71 6.60
C CYS A 8 4.56 7.84 5.53
N PRO A 9 4.36 8.08 4.21
CA PRO A 9 4.98 7.27 3.16
C PRO A 9 6.51 7.24 3.23
N ARG A 10 7.14 8.35 3.66
CA ARG A 10 8.60 8.43 3.86
C ARG A 10 9.12 7.42 4.90
N ARG A 11 8.36 7.15 5.97
CA ARG A 11 8.72 6.14 6.97
C ARG A 11 8.68 4.75 6.38
N LEU A 12 7.66 4.44 5.58
CA LEU A 12 7.54 3.14 4.91
C LEU A 12 8.70 2.92 3.92
N SER A 13 9.09 3.96 3.18
CA SER A 13 10.28 3.91 2.31
C SER A 13 11.55 3.64 3.11
N ALA A 14 11.74 4.28 4.27
CA ALA A 14 12.94 4.09 5.09
C ALA A 14 13.02 2.71 5.74
N LEU A 15 11.90 2.15 6.20
CA LEU A 15 11.86 0.87 6.90
C LEU A 15 11.88 -0.35 5.96
N PHE A 16 11.21 -0.24 4.81
CA PHE A 16 10.96 -1.39 3.93
C PHE A 16 11.49 -1.21 2.51
N GLY A 17 12.10 -0.06 2.18
CA GLY A 17 12.55 0.22 0.81
C GLY A 17 11.40 0.36 -0.19
N LEU A 18 10.20 0.71 0.28
CA LEU A 18 9.08 1.01 -0.61
C LEU A 18 9.39 2.25 -1.44
N THR A 19 9.14 2.20 -2.74
CA THR A 19 9.03 3.43 -3.54
C THR A 19 7.79 4.22 -3.09
N ARG A 20 7.75 5.52 -3.41
CA ARG A 20 6.54 6.32 -3.16
C ARG A 20 5.31 5.71 -3.83
N ALA A 21 5.46 5.25 -5.08
CA ALA A 21 4.36 4.65 -5.83
C ALA A 21 3.80 3.40 -5.14
N GLU A 22 4.67 2.50 -4.67
CA GLU A 22 4.31 1.31 -3.90
C GLU A 22 3.62 1.68 -2.60
N ALA A 23 4.23 2.56 -1.77
CA ALA A 23 3.67 2.97 -0.49
C ALA A 23 2.27 3.55 -0.65
N ASP A 24 2.09 4.47 -1.60
CA ASP A 24 0.82 5.12 -1.84
C ASP A 24 -0.24 4.11 -2.36
N VAL A 25 0.13 3.11 -3.19
CA VAL A 25 -0.84 2.07 -3.66
C VAL A 25 -1.24 1.19 -2.49
N ALA A 26 -0.25 0.78 -1.71
CA ALA A 26 -0.44 -0.23 -0.70
C ALA A 26 -1.28 0.33 0.47
N VAL A 27 -1.13 1.62 0.81
CA VAL A 27 -2.03 2.35 1.71
C VAL A 27 -3.46 2.41 1.17
N ALA A 28 -3.65 2.79 -0.10
CA ALA A 28 -4.98 2.89 -0.71
C ALA A 28 -5.72 1.54 -0.71
N ILE A 29 -5.05 0.47 -1.14
CA ILE A 29 -5.63 -0.88 -1.21
C ILE A 29 -5.89 -1.44 0.20
N ALA A 30 -4.96 -1.26 1.14
CA ALA A 30 -5.17 -1.67 2.54
C ALA A 30 -6.28 -0.86 3.23
N GLY A 31 -6.54 0.36 2.77
CA GLY A 31 -7.69 1.20 3.16
C GLY A 31 -9.02 0.75 2.54
N GLY A 32 -9.02 -0.28 1.70
CA GLY A 32 -10.20 -0.86 1.06
C GLY A 32 -10.60 -0.20 -0.26
N GLN A 33 -9.73 0.61 -0.88
CA GLN A 33 -10.00 1.10 -2.23
C GLN A 33 -9.91 -0.04 -3.26
N ALA A 34 -10.77 -0.01 -4.27
CA ALA A 34 -10.73 -0.96 -5.37
C ALA A 34 -9.51 -0.69 -6.27
N VAL A 35 -8.90 -1.77 -6.78
CA VAL A 35 -7.74 -1.72 -7.70
C VAL A 35 -8.03 -0.84 -8.92
N SER A 36 -9.23 -0.95 -9.50
CA SER A 36 -9.64 -0.14 -10.65
C SER A 36 -9.68 1.36 -10.32
N SER A 37 -10.27 1.74 -9.18
CA SER A 37 -10.33 3.14 -8.75
C SER A 37 -8.94 3.72 -8.46
N VAL A 38 -8.03 2.93 -7.88
CA VAL A 38 -6.64 3.33 -7.65
C VAL A 38 -5.90 3.50 -8.98
N ALA A 39 -6.15 2.60 -9.94
CA ALA A 39 -5.56 2.67 -11.28
C ALA A 39 -6.01 3.92 -12.04
N GLU A 40 -7.32 4.17 -12.07
CA GLU A 40 -7.93 5.35 -12.68
C GLU A 40 -7.38 6.65 -12.08
N GLY A 41 -7.39 6.77 -10.74
CA GLY A 41 -6.89 7.98 -10.06
C GLY A 41 -5.40 8.25 -10.27
N ARG A 42 -4.64 7.25 -10.73
CA ARG A 42 -3.20 7.36 -11.01
C ARG A 42 -2.85 7.42 -12.49
N GLY A 43 -3.81 7.22 -13.39
CA GLY A 43 -3.54 7.11 -14.82
C GLY A 43 -2.67 5.90 -15.18
N VAL A 44 -2.83 4.77 -14.48
CA VAL A 44 -2.12 3.51 -14.76
C VAL A 44 -3.09 2.36 -14.99
N THR A 45 -2.58 1.19 -15.39
CA THR A 45 -3.43 0.01 -15.56
C THR A 45 -3.70 -0.70 -14.22
N PRO A 46 -4.80 -1.46 -14.09
CA PRO A 46 -5.03 -2.33 -12.93
C PRO A 46 -3.89 -3.32 -12.68
N GLY A 47 -3.26 -3.84 -13.75
CA GLY A 47 -2.10 -4.73 -13.64
C GLY A 47 -0.88 -4.05 -13.03
N THR A 48 -0.65 -2.77 -13.34
CA THR A 48 0.40 -1.96 -12.69
C THR A 48 0.15 -1.82 -11.19
N VAL A 49 -1.09 -1.58 -10.78
CA VAL A 49 -1.45 -1.50 -9.36
C VAL A 49 -1.23 -2.84 -8.67
N GLN A 50 -1.66 -3.96 -9.28
CA GLN A 50 -1.44 -5.29 -8.72
C GLN A 50 0.05 -5.62 -8.56
N ALA A 51 0.89 -5.27 -9.54
CA ALA A 51 2.33 -5.45 -9.46
C ALA A 51 2.95 -4.63 -8.32
N GLN A 52 2.50 -3.38 -8.13
CA GLN A 52 2.95 -2.53 -7.02
C GLN A 52 2.51 -3.06 -5.66
N VAL A 53 1.27 -3.58 -5.53
CA VAL A 53 0.81 -4.25 -4.31
C VAL A 53 1.68 -5.47 -4.01
N ARG A 54 1.93 -6.34 -5.00
CA ARG A 54 2.77 -7.52 -4.83
C ARG A 54 4.17 -7.14 -4.35
N SER A 55 4.78 -6.15 -4.98
CA SER A 55 6.09 -5.66 -4.56
C SER A 55 6.08 -5.13 -3.12
N ALA A 56 5.02 -4.44 -2.70
CA ALA A 56 4.88 -3.97 -1.33
C ALA A 56 4.74 -5.12 -0.31
N LEU A 57 3.99 -6.18 -0.65
CA LEU A 57 3.89 -7.39 0.18
C LEU A 57 5.25 -8.07 0.32
N ASP A 58 5.97 -8.26 -0.79
CA ASP A 58 7.30 -8.88 -0.80
C ASP A 58 8.30 -8.08 0.05
N LYS A 59 8.28 -6.75 -0.06
CA LYS A 59 9.19 -5.85 0.69
C LYS A 59 8.87 -5.72 2.17
N THR A 60 7.63 -5.93 2.56
CA THR A 60 7.19 -5.86 3.96
C THR A 60 7.15 -7.23 4.64
N GLY A 61 7.20 -8.32 3.85
CA GLY A 61 7.15 -9.70 4.34
C GLY A 61 5.79 -10.14 4.86
N VAL A 62 4.72 -9.38 4.59
CA VAL A 62 3.36 -9.70 5.05
C VAL A 62 2.60 -10.51 4.00
N PRO A 63 1.71 -11.42 4.41
CA PRO A 63 1.06 -12.36 3.49
C PRO A 63 -0.08 -11.76 2.68
N GLY A 64 -0.55 -10.55 3.01
CA GLY A 64 -1.72 -9.96 2.38
C GLY A 64 -1.93 -8.49 2.69
N VAL A 65 -2.86 -7.88 1.94
CA VAL A 65 -3.18 -6.45 2.03
C VAL A 65 -3.83 -6.06 3.36
N GLN A 66 -4.47 -7.03 4.04
CA GLN A 66 -5.04 -6.82 5.37
C GLN A 66 -3.93 -6.70 6.43
N GLU A 67 -2.95 -7.60 6.39
CA GLU A 67 -1.78 -7.59 7.26
C GLU A 67 -0.91 -6.36 6.99
N LEU A 68 -0.81 -5.94 5.73
CA LEU A 68 -0.15 -4.70 5.34
C LEU A 68 -0.82 -3.49 6.01
N GLY A 69 -2.15 -3.40 5.97
CA GLY A 69 -2.90 -2.34 6.65
C GLY A 69 -2.69 -2.33 8.16
N LEU A 70 -2.62 -3.52 8.78
CA LEU A 70 -2.34 -3.69 10.21
C LEU A 70 -0.90 -3.33 10.58
N LEU A 71 0.07 -3.63 9.71
CA LEU A 71 1.47 -3.24 9.88
C LEU A 71 1.59 -1.71 9.83
N PHE A 72 1.00 -1.10 8.81
CA PHE A 72 1.01 0.35 8.62
C PHE A 72 0.37 1.07 9.81
N ALA A 73 -0.77 0.61 10.28
CA ALA A 73 -1.44 1.19 11.45
C ALA A 73 -0.59 1.14 12.75
N ARG A 74 0.35 0.19 12.89
CA ARG A 74 1.28 0.12 14.03
C ARG A 74 2.48 1.05 13.91
N LEU A 75 2.77 1.53 12.69
CA LEU A 75 3.91 2.39 12.38
C LEU A 75 3.53 3.86 12.21
N GLY A 76 2.22 4.16 12.19
CA GLY A 76 1.65 5.50 12.32
C GLY A 76 1.75 6.00 13.75
#